data_AF-A0A9Q3YUS6-F1
#
_entry.id   AF-A0A9Q3YUS6-F1
#
_cell.length_a   1.000
_cell.length_b   1.000
_cell.length_c   1.000
_cell.angle_alpha   90.00
_cell.angle_beta   90.00
_cell.angle_gamma   90.00
#
_symmetry.space_group_name_H-M   'P 1'
#
loop_
_entity.id
_entity.type
_entity.pdbx_description
1 polymer ?
#
loop_
_entity_poly.entity_id
_entity_poly.type
_entity_poly.pdbx_seq_one_letter_code
_entity_poly.pdbx_strand_id
1 'polypeptide(L)'
;MSKAILIISIACLGFLLSLQVFYFISYSNQIIQFFAELLTIPSMLFVIFAFFFALVKVLRKKKEYNLILGIYIFTILISIAATAFLD
;
A
#
# COMPACT_ATOMS: atom_id res chain seq x y z
N MET A 1 9.45 -11.94 14.78
CA MET A 1 9.52 -11.40 13.40
C MET A 1 8.19 -10.85 12.89
N SER A 2 7.03 -11.48 13.15
CA SER A 2 5.72 -10.99 12.65
C SER A 2 5.37 -9.55 13.06
N LYS A 3 5.70 -9.12 14.30
CA LYS A 3 5.37 -7.77 14.80
C LYS A 3 6.01 -6.63 13.98
N ALA A 4 7.29 -6.76 13.61
CA ALA A 4 7.98 -5.73 12.84
C ALA A 4 7.40 -5.58 11.43
N ILE A 5 7.11 -6.71 10.77
CA ILE A 5 6.50 -6.73 9.44
C ILE A 5 5.09 -6.13 9.50
N LEU A 6 4.33 -6.44 10.55
CA LEU A 6 3.01 -5.86 10.78
C LEU A 6 3.07 -4.33 10.93
N ILE A 7 3.98 -3.81 11.75
CA ILE A 7 4.16 -2.37 11.96
C ILE A 7 4.55 -1.69 10.64
N ILE A 8 5.48 -2.27 9.88
CA ILE A 8 5.88 -1.75 8.56
C ILE A 8 4.70 -1.77 7.58
N SER A 9 3.87 -2.81 7.61
CA SER A 9 2.68 -2.92 6.75
C SER A 9 1.65 -1.82 7.06
N ILE A 10 1.41 -1.55 8.35
CA ILE A 10 0.50 -0.49 8.79
C ILE A 10 1.06 0.89 8.44
N ALA A 11 2.35 1.13 8.66
CA ALA A 11 3.01 2.38 8.28
C ALA A 11 2.94 2.63 6.77
N CYS A 12 3.14 1.58 5.96
CA CYS A 12 3.00 1.64 4.50
C CYS A 12 1.56 2.00 4.08
N LEU A 13 0.56 1.42 4.75
CA LEU A 13 -0.85 1.73 4.50
C LEU A 13 -1.16 3.21 4.82
N GLY A 14 -0.71 3.70 5.98
CA GLY A 14 -0.88 5.11 6.35
C GLY A 14 -0.17 6.07 5.40
N PHE A 15 1.04 5.72 4.96
CA PHE A 15 1.79 6.51 3.98
C PHE A 15 1.08 6.59 2.63
N LEU A 16 0.60 5.46 2.09
CA LEU A 16 -0.14 5.42 0.83
C LEU A 16 -1.45 6.24 0.88
N LEU A 17 -2.20 6.14 1.99
CA LEU A 17 -3.39 6.96 2.20
C LEU A 17 -3.04 8.45 2.22
N SER A 18 -1.97 8.83 2.92
CA SER A 18 -1.54 10.23 2.95
C SER A 18 -1.13 10.73 1.56
N LEU A 19 -0.40 9.93 0.79
CA LEU A 19 -0.02 10.24 -0.59
C LEU A 19 -1.22 10.45 -1.50
N GLN A 20 -2.26 9.63 -1.38
CA GLN A 20 -3.51 9.79 -2.12
C GLN A 20 -4.21 11.12 -1.80
N VAL A 21 -4.27 11.51 -0.53
CA VAL A 21 -4.83 12.80 -0.12
C VAL A 21 -4.00 13.96 -0.68
N PHE A 22 -2.67 13.86 -0.60
CA PHE A 22 -1.76 14.86 -1.17
C PHE A 22 -1.91 14.97 -2.69
N TYR A 23 -2.06 13.85 -3.38
CA TYR A 23 -2.30 13.80 -4.82
C TYR A 23 -3.61 14.49 -5.19
N PHE A 24 -4.69 14.23 -4.46
CA PHE A 24 -6.00 14.86 -4.67
C PHE A 24 -5.95 16.39 -4.52
N ILE A 25 -5.31 16.88 -3.45
CA ILE A 25 -5.22 18.33 -3.18
C ILE A 25 -4.28 19.03 -4.19
N SER A 26 -3.28 18.31 -4.69
CA SER A 26 -2.22 18.88 -5.53
C SER A 26 -2.46 18.76 -7.03
N TYR A 27 -3.67 18.37 -7.45
CA TYR A 27 -4.05 18.18 -8.87
C TYR A 27 -3.75 19.41 -9.76
N SER A 28 -3.71 20.61 -9.17
CA SER A 28 -3.40 21.86 -9.89
C SER A 28 -1.90 22.19 -9.95
N ASN A 29 -1.06 21.54 -9.13
CA ASN A 29 0.35 21.90 -8.95
C ASN A 29 1.28 20.78 -9.42
N GLN A 30 1.68 20.84 -10.70
CA GLN A 30 2.44 19.80 -11.41
C GLN A 30 3.70 19.31 -10.69
N ILE A 31 4.40 20.19 -9.97
CA ILE A 31 5.63 19.83 -9.23
C ILE A 31 5.30 18.86 -8.09
N ILE A 32 4.24 19.14 -7.33
CA ILE A 32 3.84 18.31 -6.18
C ILE A 32 3.28 16.98 -6.67
N GLN A 33 2.54 17.00 -7.79
CA GLN A 33 2.06 15.80 -8.46
C GLN A 33 3.23 14.88 -8.86
N PHE A 34 4.29 15.42 -9.48
CA PHE A 34 5.47 14.64 -9.85
C PHE A 34 6.15 13.96 -8.65
N PHE A 35 6.32 14.68 -7.53
CA PHE A 35 6.88 14.09 -6.31
C PHE A 35 5.98 13.02 -5.71
N ALA A 36 4.66 13.22 -5.75
CA ALA A 36 3.69 12.25 -5.26
C ALA A 36 3.74 10.96 -6.11
N GLU A 37 3.79 11.06 -7.43
CA GLU A 37 3.92 9.91 -8.34
C GLU A 37 5.23 9.15 -8.11
N LEU A 38 6.35 9.88 -7.97
CA LEU A 38 7.68 9.30 -7.72
C LEU A 38 7.72 8.43 -6.46
N LEU A 39 6.95 8.79 -5.43
CA LEU A 39 6.85 8.06 -4.17
C LEU A 39 5.77 6.96 -4.21
N THR A 40 4.72 7.16 -5.00
CA THR A 40 3.60 6.21 -5.09
C THR A 40 3.98 4.95 -5.85
N ILE A 41 4.71 5.07 -6.98
CA ILE A 41 5.16 3.93 -7.80
C ILE A 41 5.97 2.89 -6.99
N PRO A 42 7.07 3.25 -6.29
CA PRO A 42 7.85 2.29 -5.51
C PRO A 42 7.06 1.73 -4.33
N SER A 43 6.15 2.51 -3.75
CA SER A 43 5.28 2.06 -2.66
C SER A 43 4.28 0.99 -3.13
N MET A 44 3.69 1.17 -4.31
CA MET A 44 2.81 0.18 -4.93
C MET A 44 3.55 -1.11 -5.28
N LEU A 45 4.77 -1.00 -5.81
CA LEU A 45 5.64 -2.16 -6.04
C LEU A 45 5.92 -2.91 -4.74
N PHE A 46 6.26 -2.20 -3.66
CA PHE A 46 6.47 -2.81 -2.35
C PHE A 46 5.24 -3.56 -1.84
N VAL A 47 4.03 -2.97 -1.95
CA VAL A 47 2.78 -3.63 -1.55
C VAL A 47 2.54 -4.92 -2.32
N ILE A 48 2.78 -4.92 -3.64
CA ILE A 48 2.62 -6.12 -4.48
C ILE A 48 3.62 -7.21 -4.07
N PHE A 49 4.90 -6.88 -3.91
CA PHE A 49 5.91 -7.84 -3.47
C PHE A 49 5.60 -8.40 -2.07
N ALA A 50 5.19 -7.55 -1.15
CA ALA A 50 4.88 -7.95 0.21
C ALA A 50 3.61 -8.80 0.29
N PHE A 51 2.63 -8.55 -0.59
CA PHE A 51 1.44 -9.39 -0.76
C PHE A 51 1.83 -10.81 -1.19
N PHE A 52 2.63 -10.97 -2.25
CA PHE A 52 3.08 -12.31 -2.69
C PHE A 52 3.92 -13.01 -1.62
N PHE A 53 4.78 -12.28 -0.91
CA PHE A 53 5.56 -12.84 0.19
C PHE A 53 4.66 -13.34 1.33
N ALA A 54 3.66 -12.55 1.73
CA ALA A 54 2.68 -12.94 2.73
C ALA A 54 1.88 -14.17 2.25
N LEU A 55 1.45 -14.21 0.99
CA LEU A 55 0.72 -15.33 0.40
C LEU A 55 1.52 -16.64 0.48
N VAL A 56 2.79 -16.62 0.06
CA VAL A 56 3.68 -17.79 0.14
C VAL A 56 3.85 -18.26 1.58
N LYS A 57 3.96 -17.33 2.55
CA LYS A 57 4.08 -17.67 3.98
C LYS A 57 2.79 -18.29 4.53
N VAL A 58 1.63 -17.76 4.14
CA VAL A 58 0.31 -18.30 4.50
C VAL A 58 0.15 -19.71 3.93
N LEU A 59 0.49 -19.93 2.66
CA LEU A 59 0.46 -21.26 2.02
C LEU A 59 1.40 -22.26 2.72
N ARG A 60 2.52 -21.81 3.28
CA ARG A 60 3.41 -22.61 4.15
C ARG A 60 2.89 -22.78 5.59
N LYS A 61 1.58 -22.59 5.83
CA LYS A 61 0.88 -22.72 7.12
C LYS A 61 1.37 -21.77 8.22
N LYS A 62 2.03 -20.65 7.89
CA LYS A 62 2.40 -19.62 8.87
C LYS A 62 1.23 -18.67 9.11
N LYS A 63 0.34 -19.04 10.05
CA LYS A 63 -0.89 -18.31 10.38
C LYS A 63 -0.69 -16.83 10.76
N GLU A 64 0.49 -16.47 11.29
CA GLU A 64 0.84 -15.09 11.66
C GLU A 64 0.79 -14.11 10.49
N TYR A 65 0.90 -14.61 9.25
CA TYR A 65 0.89 -13.79 8.04
C TYR A 65 -0.51 -13.57 7.47
N ASN A 66 -1.57 -14.21 8.02
CA ASN A 66 -2.95 -13.98 7.58
C ASN A 66 -3.39 -12.53 7.79
N LEU A 67 -3.02 -11.95 8.93
CA LEU A 67 -3.35 -10.55 9.25
C LEU A 67 -2.63 -9.60 8.27
N ILE A 68 -1.36 -9.88 8.00
CA ILE A 68 -0.52 -9.11 7.06
C ILE A 68 -1.09 -9.21 5.63
N LEU A 69 -1.48 -10.41 5.20
CA LEU A 69 -2.15 -10.63 3.92
C LEU A 69 -3.44 -9.81 3.82
N GLY A 70 -4.27 -9.81 4.86
CA GLY A 70 -5.50 -9.02 4.92
C GLY A 70 -5.25 -7.52 4.78
N ILE A 71 -4.22 -6.98 5.45
CA ILE A 71 -3.82 -5.57 5.34
C ILE A 71 -3.43 -5.24 3.89
N TYR A 72 -2.64 -6.08 3.23
CA TYR A 72 -2.24 -5.83 1.84
C TYR A 72 -3.41 -5.94 0.86
N ILE A 73 -4.32 -6.92 1.03
CA ILE A 73 -5.56 -7.02 0.23
C ILE A 73 -6.38 -5.73 0.38
N PHE A 74 -6.56 -5.27 1.62
CA PHE A 74 -7.30 -4.05 1.92
C PHE A 74 -6.64 -2.81 1.30
N THR A 75 -5.31 -2.71 1.39
CA THR A 75 -4.53 -1.61 0.79
C THR A 75 -4.70 -1.58 -0.74
N ILE A 76 -4.66 -2.75 -1.40
CA ILE A 76 -4.87 -2.86 -2.84
C ILE A 76 -6.30 -2.46 -3.22
N LEU A 77 -7.31 -2.94 -2.47
CA LEU A 77 -8.72 -2.58 -2.71
C LEU A 77 -8.96 -1.07 -2.59
N ILE A 78 -8.43 -0.43 -1.54
CA ILE A 78 -8.51 1.03 -1.38
C ILE A 78 -7.82 1.74 -2.54
N SER A 79 -6.65 1.25 -2.97
CA SER A 79 -5.92 1.87 -4.07
C SER A 79 -6.70 1.79 -5.39
N ILE A 80 -7.29 0.64 -5.69
CA ILE A 80 -8.16 0.46 -6.87
C ILE A 80 -9.38 1.38 -6.76
N ALA A 81 -10.05 1.42 -5.61
CA ALA A 81 -11.20 2.29 -5.40
C ALA A 81 -10.82 3.76 -5.57
N ALA A 82 -9.73 4.22 -4.96
CA ALA A 82 -9.26 5.58 -5.12
C ALA A 82 -8.99 5.93 -6.59
N THR A 83 -8.42 5.01 -7.37
CA THR A 83 -8.19 5.25 -8.81
C THR A 83 -9.51 5.31 -9.58
N ALA A 84 -10.45 4.38 -9.31
CA ALA A 84 -11.72 4.28 -10.02
C ALA A 84 -12.77 5.35 -9.64
N PHE A 85 -12.62 6.01 -8.48
CA PHE A 85 -13.53 7.07 -8.02
C PHE A 85 -12.94 8.48 -8.20
N LEU A 86 -11.63 8.63 -8.45
CA LEU A 86 -11.02 9.93 -8.77
C LEU A 86 -11.03 10.26 -10.27
N ASP A 87 -11.12 9.26 -11.15
CA ASP A 87 -11.37 9.43 -12.59
C ASP A 87 -12.88 9.58 -12.89
#